data_AF-A0A3C1EU25-F1
#
_entry.id   AF-A0A3C1EU25-F1
#
_cell.length_a   1.000
_cell.length_b   1.000
_cell.length_c   1.000
_cell.angle_alpha   90.00
_cell.angle_beta   90.00
_cell.angle_gamma   90.00
#
_symmetry.space_group_name_H-M   'P 1'
#
loop_
_entity.id
_entity.type
_entity.pdbx_description
1 polymer ?
#
loop_
_entity_poly.entity_id
_entity_poly.type
_entity_poly.pdbx_seq_one_letter_code
_entity_poly.pdbx_strand_id
1 'polypeptide(L)' 'MAIIKEFMGDAEEVGSLSLVEKYHLGVSSATIRNEMVKLMQLGLLEQTHSSSGRLPTDQALRLYVSEML' A
#
# COMPACT_ATOMS: atom_id res chain seq x y z
N MET A 1 7.96 0.16 2.55
CA MET A 1 7.31 -0.85 1.67
C MET A 1 6.29 -1.75 2.39
N ALA A 2 5.57 -1.28 3.42
CA ALA A 2 4.60 -2.12 4.14
C ALA A 2 3.43 -2.58 3.24
N ILE A 3 2.97 -1.70 2.35
CA ILE A 3 1.87 -1.99 1.41
C ILE A 3 2.22 -3.13 0.44
N ILE A 4 3.42 -3.10 -0.13
CA ILE A 4 3.83 -4.12 -1.11
C ILE A 4 4.09 -5.46 -0.43
N LYS A 5 4.66 -5.45 0.79
CA LYS A 5 4.82 -6.67 1.60
C LYS A 5 3.47 -7.29 1.98
N GLU A 6 2.51 -6.45 2.37
CA GLU A 6 1.15 -6.89 2.67
C GLU A 6 0.47 -7.50 1.44
N PHE A 7 0.56 -6.82 0.29
CA PHE A 7 0.03 -7.33 -0.98
C PHE A 7 0.68 -8.65 -1.40
N MET A 8 2.00 -8.82 -1.27
CA MET A 8 2.67 -10.07 -1.65
C MET A 8 2.35 -11.25 -0.71
N GLY A 9 1.91 -10.98 0.52
CA GLY A 9 1.58 -12.01 1.50
C GLY A 9 0.23 -12.66 1.22
N ASP A 10 -0.82 -11.84 1.05
CA ASP A 10 -2.21 -12.31 0.97
C ASP A 10 -2.84 -12.10 -0.43
N ALA A 11 -2.19 -11.36 -1.34
CA ALA A 11 -2.70 -10.98 -2.67
C ALA A 11 -4.06 -10.24 -2.67
N GLU A 12 -4.49 -9.76 -1.50
CA GLU A 12 -5.73 -9.00 -1.30
C GLU A 12 -5.48 -7.50 -1.25
N GLU A 13 -6.56 -6.73 -1.30
CA GLU A 13 -6.52 -5.27 -1.23
C GLU A 13 -5.94 -4.78 0.10
N VAL A 14 -4.99 -3.84 0.05
CA VAL A 14 -4.33 -3.37 1.27
C VAL A 14 -5.10 -2.20 1.88
N GLY A 15 -5.67 -2.43 3.06
CA GLY A 15 -6.33 -1.42 3.88
C GLY A 15 -5.37 -0.70 4.84
N SER A 16 -5.61 0.59 5.10
CA SER A 16 -4.78 1.37 6.04
C SER A 16 -4.86 0.88 7.49
N LEU A 17 -5.98 0.26 7.89
CA LEU A 17 -6.15 -0.32 9.23
C LEU A 17 -5.24 -1.55 9.42
N SER A 18 -5.22 -2.48 8.45
CA SER A 18 -4.34 -3.67 8.47
C SER A 18 -2.88 -3.26 8.65
N LEU A 19 -2.46 -2.17 7.98
CA LEU A 19 -1.08 -1.69 8.08
C LEU A 19 -0.72 -1.16 9.48
N VAL A 20 -1.64 -0.48 10.16
CA VAL A 20 -1.40 -0.03 11.55
C VAL A 20 -1.26 -1.24 12.47
N GLU A 21 -2.18 -2.21 12.35
CA GLU A 21 -2.24 -3.39 13.21
C GLU A 21 -1.02 -4.30 13.02
N LYS A 22 -0.62 -4.59 11.78
CA LYS A 22 0.48 -5.52 11.48
C LYS A 22 1.88 -4.91 11.60
N TYR A 23 2.08 -3.64 11.23
CA TYR A 23 3.42 -3.06 11.09
C TYR A 23 3.80 -2.02 12.17
N HIS A 24 2.88 -1.69 13.08
CA HIS A 24 3.13 -0.81 14.23
C HIS A 24 3.88 0.48 13.84
N LEU A 25 3.44 1.12 12.75
CA LEU A 25 4.14 2.20 12.06
C LEU A 25 4.28 3.51 12.86
N GLY A 26 3.78 3.57 14.10
CA GLY A 26 3.82 4.77 14.95
C GLY A 26 2.94 5.93 14.46
N VAL A 27 2.09 5.69 13.45
CA VAL A 27 1.23 6.70 12.84
C VAL A 27 -0.22 6.20 12.77
N SER A 28 -1.15 7.15 12.73
CA SER A 28 -2.59 6.83 12.65
C SER A 28 -2.98 6.25 11.29
N SER A 29 -4.10 5.50 11.26
CA SER A 29 -4.69 4.99 10.02
C SER A 29 -5.08 6.11 9.04
N ALA A 30 -5.42 7.30 9.54
CA ALA A 30 -5.70 8.49 8.74
C ALA A 30 -4.43 9.02 8.05
N THR A 31 -3.30 9.06 8.77
CA THR A 31 -1.99 9.43 8.20
C THR A 31 -1.61 8.47 7.07
N ILE A 32 -1.76 7.17 7.30
CA ILE A 32 -1.47 6.15 6.28
C ILE A 32 -2.40 6.31 5.08
N ARG A 33 -3.70 6.55 5.30
CA ARG A 33 -4.65 6.78 4.21
C ARG A 33 -4.22 7.97 3.34
N ASN A 34 -3.75 9.06 3.95
CA ASN A 34 -3.26 10.24 3.23
C ASN A 34 -1.99 9.94 2.43
N GLU A 35 -1.03 9.21 3.00
CA GLU A 35 0.18 8.80 2.28
C GLU A 35 -0.15 7.88 1.10
N MET A 36 -1.06 6.92 1.31
CA MET A 36 -1.55 6.10 0.21
C MET A 36 -2.17 6.99 -0.88
N VAL A 37 -2.86 8.11 -0.56
CA VAL A 37 -3.46 9.00 -1.58
C VAL A 37 -2.39 9.64 -2.44
N LYS A 38 -1.28 10.07 -1.83
CA LYS A 38 -0.12 10.57 -2.57
C LYS A 38 0.45 9.49 -3.49
N LEU A 39 0.58 8.25 -3.00
CA LEU A 39 1.04 7.13 -3.82
C LEU A 39 0.11 6.83 -5.01
N MET A 40 -1.21 7.04 -4.87
CA MET A 40 -2.13 6.96 -6.02
C MET A 40 -1.88 8.07 -7.03
N GLN A 41 -1.67 9.31 -6.57
CA GLN A 41 -1.35 10.43 -7.46
C GLN A 41 -0.03 10.22 -8.22
N LEU A 42 0.90 9.47 -7.63
CA LEU A 42 2.16 9.06 -8.26
C LEU A 42 2.02 7.84 -9.20
N GLY A 43 0.82 7.27 -9.33
CA GLY A 43 0.57 6.08 -10.14
C GLY A 43 1.16 4.79 -9.55
N LEU A 44 1.47 4.79 -8.26
CA LEU A 44 2.04 3.64 -7.54
C LEU A 44 0.98 2.77 -6.86
N LEU A 45 -0.17 3.36 -6.54
CA LEU A 45 -1.32 2.63 -6.04
C LEU A 45 -2.52 2.90 -6.93
N GLU A 46 -3.40 1.93 -7.01
CA GLU A 46 -4.71 2.08 -7.62
C GLU A 46 -5.82 1.68 -6.66
N GLN A 47 -6.97 2.33 -6.83
CA GLN A 47 -8.18 2.01 -6.09
C GLN A 47 -8.93 0.92 -6.83
N THR A 48 -9.38 -0.10 -6.11
CA THR A 48 -10.27 -1.12 -6.65
C THR A 48 -11.72 -0.65 -6.63
N HIS A 49 -12.52 -1.13 -7.59
CA HIS A 49 -13.94 -0.77 -7.73
C HIS A 49 -14.81 -1.29 -6.56
N SER A 50 -14.27 -2.18 -5.73
CA SER A 50 -14.90 -2.75 -4.55
C SER A 50 -14.06 -2.40 -3.31
N SER A 51 -14.68 -2.05 -2.20
CA SER A 51 -14.12 -2.24 -0.84
C SER A 51 -12.85 -1.49 -0.36
N SER A 52 -12.68 -0.19 -0.62
CA SER A 52 -11.80 0.72 0.18
C SER A 52 -10.30 0.39 0.29
N GLY A 53 -9.84 -0.75 -0.23
CA GLY A 53 -8.45 -1.16 -0.25
C GLY A 53 -7.72 -0.61 -1.47
N ARG A 54 -6.41 -0.85 -1.53
CA ARG A 54 -5.56 -0.39 -2.64
C ARG A 54 -4.61 -1.47 -3.08
N LEU A 55 -4.34 -1.49 -4.37
CA LEU A 55 -3.39 -2.42 -4.99
C LEU A 55 -2.14 -1.66 -5.44
N PRO A 56 -0.94 -2.23 -5.28
CA PRO A 56 0.25 -1.75 -5.97
C PRO A 56 0.10 -1.91 -7.47
N THR A 57 0.49 -0.88 -8.23
CA THR A 57 0.59 -1.00 -9.67
C THR A 57 1.87 -1.76 -10.06
N ASP A 58 1.95 -2.22 -11.31
CA ASP A 58 3.18 -2.81 -11.85
C ASP A 58 4.40 -1.90 -11.68
N GLN A 59 4.20 -0.57 -11.75
CA GLN A 59 5.27 0.40 -11.53
C GLN A 59 5.77 0.37 -10.09
N ALA A 60 4.87 0.28 -9.11
CA ALA A 60 5.26 0.17 -7.71
C ALA A 60 6.00 -1.13 -7.40
N LEU A 61 5.59 -2.24 -8.02
CA LEU A 61 6.30 -3.51 -7.89
C LEU A 61 7.71 -3.44 -8.49
N ARG A 62 7.86 -2.83 -9.68
CA ARG A 62 9.19 -2.61 -10.29
C ARG A 62 10.09 -1.73 -9.41
N LEU A 63 9.56 -0.64 -8.86
CA LEU A 63 10.30 0.21 -7.93
C LEU A 63 10.73 -0.54 -6.68
N TYR A 64 9.84 -1.34 -6.10
CA TYR A 64 10.14 -2.18 -4.96
C TYR A 64 11.32 -3.12 -5.22
N VAL A 65 11.28 -3.85 -6.34
CA VAL A 65 12.39 -4.76 -6.72
C VAL A 65 13.68 -3.98 -6.95
N SER A 66 13.62 -2.80 -7.58
CA SER A 66 14.80 -1.97 -7.81
C SER A 66 15.42 -1.38 -6.54
N GLU A 67 14.63 -1.12 -5.50
CA GLU A 67 15.13 -0.62 -4.20
C GLU A 67 15.64 -1.75 -3.28
N MET A 68 15.33 -3.01 -3.58
CA MET A 68 15.81 -4.17 -2.81
C MET A 68 17.08 -4.83 -3.40
N LEU A 69 17.52 -4.41 -4.58
CA LEU A 69 18.74 -4.84 -5.27
C LEU A 69 19.85 -3.80 -5.09
#